data_AF-A0A1X1QQW7-F1
#
_entry.id   AF-A0A1X1QQW7-F1
#
_cell.length_a   1.000
_cell.length_b   1.000
_cell.length_c   1.000
_cell.angle_alpha   90.00
_cell.angle_beta   90.00
_cell.angle_gamma   90.00
#
_symmetry.space_group_name_H-M   'P 1'
#
loop_
_entity.id
_entity.type
_entity.pdbx_description
1 polymer ?
#
loop_
_entity_poly.entity_id
_entity_poly.type
_entity_poly.pdbx_seq_one_letter_code
_entity_poly.pdbx_strand_id
1 'polypeptide(L)'
;MNNILILYPPNLQCFSKFSRKVSRIIEKTDNYSVIYPDDPNGFIDAYLNDNTNADLIRKSNWNVKDITHAIIFDDGEEFPKEIKVVENSNTPLRIIKIAITRVINIKNEPQYKNNKESTLYEYIGRGSRWGNPYSMYENGDDRDEAIRKYKYDFDHGFLANHGKSEIYKLAGKRLGCFCNPQRCHGDVLANYLNSWDDGK
;
A
#
# COMPACT_ATOMS: atom_id res chain seq x y z
N MET A 1 -14.15 -3.45 28.19
CA MET A 1 -12.92 -3.69 27.42
C MET A 1 -13.28 -3.62 25.96
N ASN A 2 -12.71 -2.68 25.23
CA ASN A 2 -13.06 -2.45 23.83
C ASN A 2 -12.24 -3.36 22.93
N ASN A 3 -12.88 -4.23 22.17
CA ASN A 3 -12.20 -5.05 21.17
C ASN A 3 -12.25 -4.31 19.83
N ILE A 4 -11.10 -3.83 19.37
CA ILE A 4 -10.97 -3.00 18.16
C ILE A 4 -10.37 -3.87 17.06
N LEU A 5 -11.14 -4.13 16.01
CA LEU A 5 -10.60 -4.75 14.80
C LEU A 5 -9.74 -3.73 14.05
N ILE A 6 -8.51 -4.09 13.68
CA ILE A 6 -7.69 -3.29 12.77
C ILE A 6 -7.34 -4.11 11.53
N LEU A 7 -7.70 -3.59 10.35
CA LEU A 7 -7.35 -4.17 9.05
C LEU A 7 -6.62 -3.14 8.21
N TYR A 8 -5.52 -3.54 7.57
CA TYR A 8 -4.80 -2.69 6.64
C TYR A 8 -4.14 -3.50 5.52
N PRO A 9 -3.98 -2.93 4.31
CA PRO A 9 -3.54 -3.71 3.17
C PRO A 9 -2.02 -3.93 3.21
N PRO A 10 -1.51 -5.08 2.71
CA PRO A 10 -0.08 -5.36 2.64
C PRO A 10 0.72 -4.29 1.89
N ASN A 11 0.10 -3.67 0.89
CA ASN A 11 0.74 -2.62 0.11
C ASN A 11 0.88 -1.28 0.87
N LEU A 12 0.28 -1.08 2.04
CA LEU A 12 0.54 0.10 2.88
C LEU A 12 1.91 -0.05 3.56
N GLN A 13 2.91 0.70 3.09
CA GLN A 13 4.30 0.61 3.56
C GLN A 13 4.71 1.77 4.49
N CYS A 14 3.76 2.62 4.88
CA CYS A 14 4.02 3.82 5.68
C CYS A 14 3.56 3.67 7.14
N PHE A 15 4.48 3.25 8.02
CA PHE A 15 4.18 3.07 9.45
C PHE A 15 3.77 4.38 10.15
N SER A 16 4.43 5.50 9.86
CA SER A 16 4.09 6.79 10.48
C SER A 16 2.65 7.22 10.16
N LYS A 17 2.19 6.99 8.92
CA LYS A 17 0.80 7.22 8.52
C LYS A 17 -0.14 6.28 9.26
N PHE A 18 0.17 4.99 9.31
CA PHE A 18 -0.61 4.01 10.06
C PHE A 18 -0.77 4.41 11.54
N SER A 19 0.35 4.59 12.24
CA SER A 19 0.41 4.92 13.67
C SER A 19 -0.33 6.22 13.99
N ARG A 20 -0.10 7.29 13.21
CA ARG A 20 -0.78 8.58 13.38
C ARG A 20 -2.29 8.48 13.21
N LYS A 21 -2.76 7.70 12.24
CA LYS A 21 -4.18 7.51 11.96
C LYS A 21 -4.88 6.69 13.04
N VAL A 22 -4.25 5.58 13.46
CA VAL A 22 -4.76 4.72 14.54
C VAL A 22 -4.81 5.51 15.85
N SER A 23 -3.72 6.18 16.23
CA SER A 23 -3.63 6.97 17.47
C SER A 23 -4.75 7.97 17.62
N ARG A 24 -5.05 8.75 16.56
CA ARG A 24 -6.15 9.74 16.60
C ARG A 24 -7.53 9.14 16.86
N ILE A 25 -7.73 7.86 16.54
CA ILE A 25 -9.01 7.17 16.75
C ILE A 25 -9.08 6.59 18.16
N ILE A 26 -7.98 6.03 18.66
CA ILE A 26 -7.96 5.29 19.92
C ILE A 26 -7.45 6.11 21.11
N GLU A 27 -6.96 7.34 20.91
CA GLU A 27 -6.39 8.22 21.95
C GLU A 27 -7.28 8.37 23.20
N LYS A 28 -8.60 8.38 23.02
CA LYS A 28 -9.58 8.54 24.11
C LYS A 28 -10.15 7.21 24.61
N THR A 29 -9.57 6.10 24.19
CA THR A 29 -10.06 4.76 24.51
C THR A 29 -9.17 4.14 25.58
N ASP A 30 -9.69 4.04 26.79
CA ASP A 30 -9.03 3.31 27.87
C ASP A 30 -9.36 1.81 27.78
N ASN A 31 -8.38 0.96 28.12
CA ASN A 31 -8.53 -0.51 28.24
C ASN A 31 -9.16 -1.18 27.01
N TYR A 32 -8.36 -1.38 25.96
CA TYR A 32 -8.77 -2.00 24.71
C TYR A 32 -7.86 -3.18 24.32
N SER A 33 -8.38 -4.06 23.47
CA SER A 33 -7.62 -5.08 22.76
C SER A 33 -7.69 -4.82 21.27
N VAL A 34 -6.58 -5.05 20.56
CA VAL A 34 -6.55 -5.02 19.11
C VAL A 34 -6.70 -6.43 18.58
N ILE A 35 -7.79 -6.66 17.83
CA ILE A 35 -8.05 -7.88 17.09
C ILE A 35 -7.56 -7.68 15.65
N TYR A 36 -6.79 -8.62 15.14
CA TYR A 36 -6.30 -8.55 13.75
C TYR A 36 -6.11 -9.96 13.17
N PRO A 37 -6.53 -10.22 11.92
CA PRO A 37 -6.31 -11.51 11.27
C PRO A 37 -4.86 -11.67 10.78
N ASP A 38 -4.25 -10.57 10.34
CA ASP A 38 -2.90 -10.55 9.79
C ASP A 38 -2.21 -9.19 10.03
N ASP A 39 -0.88 -9.20 9.99
CA ASP A 39 -0.03 -8.02 10.20
C ASP A 39 1.13 -8.03 9.19
N PRO A 40 0.84 -7.87 7.88
CA PRO A 40 1.77 -8.17 6.80
C PRO A 40 3.07 -7.35 6.83
N ASN A 41 3.06 -6.19 7.48
CA ASN A 41 4.21 -5.28 7.63
C ASN A 41 4.63 -5.08 9.10
N GLY A 42 4.06 -5.84 10.05
CA GLY A 42 4.38 -5.72 11.47
C GLY A 42 3.95 -4.39 12.10
N PHE A 43 2.97 -3.69 11.52
CA PHE A 43 2.58 -2.36 11.96
C PHE A 43 1.75 -2.39 13.24
N ILE A 44 0.91 -3.43 13.39
CA ILE A 44 0.07 -3.56 14.58
C ILE A 44 0.95 -3.91 15.78
N ASP A 45 1.87 -4.86 15.60
CA ASP A 45 2.84 -5.23 16.64
C ASP A 45 3.74 -4.05 17.02
N ALA A 46 4.36 -3.38 16.04
CA ALA A 46 5.20 -2.21 16.29
C ALA A 46 4.45 -1.07 16.99
N TYR A 47 3.20 -0.82 16.61
CA TYR A 47 2.40 0.23 17.22
C TYR A 47 2.08 -0.04 18.70
N LEU A 48 1.87 -1.30 19.08
CA LEU A 48 1.49 -1.66 20.45
C LEU A 48 2.68 -1.93 21.37
N ASN A 49 3.84 -2.30 20.83
CA ASN A 49 5.08 -2.30 21.60
C ASN A 49 5.39 -0.91 22.19
N ASP A 50 4.97 0.17 21.51
CA ASP A 50 5.08 1.54 22.00
C ASP A 50 3.94 1.96 22.97
N ASN A 51 2.88 1.15 23.12
CA ASN A 51 1.66 1.49 23.87
C ASN A 51 1.25 0.39 24.88
N THR A 52 1.62 0.56 26.15
CA THR A 52 1.48 -0.48 27.21
C THR A 52 0.06 -0.79 27.70
N ASN A 53 -0.97 -0.10 27.20
CA ASN A 53 -2.34 -0.17 27.76
C ASN A 53 -3.31 -1.03 26.91
N ALA A 54 -2.78 -1.93 26.10
CA ALA A 54 -3.60 -2.70 25.17
C ALA A 54 -3.08 -4.12 24.92
N ASP A 55 -4.03 -5.05 24.74
CA ASP A 55 -3.73 -6.45 24.44
C ASP A 55 -3.75 -6.72 22.93
N LEU A 56 -2.83 -7.56 22.45
CA LEU A 56 -2.77 -8.05 21.07
C LEU A 56 -3.48 -9.40 20.94
N ILE A 57 -4.48 -9.48 20.06
CA ILE A 57 -5.23 -10.71 19.81
C ILE A 57 -5.21 -11.02 18.30
N ARG A 58 -4.26 -11.87 17.88
CA ARG A 58 -4.24 -12.38 16.50
C ARG A 58 -5.36 -13.41 16.32
N LYS A 59 -6.32 -13.13 15.43
CA LYS A 59 -7.48 -13.99 15.17
C LYS A 59 -7.87 -13.99 13.70
N SER A 60 -7.40 -14.99 12.95
CA SER A 60 -7.67 -15.12 11.51
C SER A 60 -9.15 -15.30 11.18
N ASN A 61 -9.91 -15.97 12.06
CA ASN A 61 -11.35 -16.20 11.91
C ASN A 61 -12.15 -15.32 12.88
N TRP A 62 -11.87 -14.01 12.90
CA TRP A 62 -12.66 -13.08 13.68
C TRP A 62 -14.10 -13.03 13.15
N ASN A 63 -15.03 -12.72 14.03
CA ASN A 63 -16.42 -12.45 13.68
C ASN A 63 -16.90 -11.17 14.36
N VAL A 64 -18.01 -10.64 13.87
CA VAL A 64 -18.60 -9.39 14.37
C VAL A 64 -18.85 -9.40 15.89
N LYS A 65 -19.22 -10.55 16.47
CA LYS A 65 -19.49 -10.66 17.91
C LYS A 65 -18.23 -10.55 18.75
N ASP A 66 -17.05 -10.72 18.14
CA ASP A 66 -15.76 -10.58 18.82
C ASP A 66 -15.37 -9.10 18.99
N ILE A 67 -15.97 -8.19 18.21
CA ILE A 67 -15.50 -6.82 18.07
C ILE A 67 -16.54 -5.83 18.61
N THR A 68 -16.04 -4.69 19.08
CA THR A 68 -16.85 -3.55 19.54
C THR A 68 -16.71 -2.35 18.61
N HIS A 69 -15.59 -2.24 17.92
CA HIS A 69 -15.23 -1.18 16.99
C HIS A 69 -14.38 -1.79 15.87
N ALA A 70 -14.38 -1.15 14.70
CA ALA A 70 -13.48 -1.52 13.62
C ALA A 70 -12.80 -0.28 13.01
N ILE A 71 -11.52 -0.43 12.70
CA ILE A 71 -10.70 0.51 11.95
C ILE A 71 -10.20 -0.23 10.71
N ILE A 72 -10.62 0.20 9.54
CA ILE A 72 -10.24 -0.43 8.27
C ILE A 72 -9.57 0.62 7.39
N PHE A 73 -8.32 0.37 7.02
CA PHE A 73 -7.64 1.13 5.98
C PHE A 73 -8.11 0.61 4.62
N ASP A 74 -8.73 1.49 3.86
CA ASP A 74 -9.43 1.16 2.63
C ASP A 74 -8.86 1.95 1.46
N ASP A 75 -8.45 1.21 0.44
CA ASP A 75 -7.95 1.74 -0.83
C ASP A 75 -8.90 1.48 -2.01
N GLY A 76 -10.08 0.92 -1.72
CA GLY A 76 -11.11 0.55 -2.69
C GLY A 76 -10.98 -0.86 -3.26
N GLU A 77 -9.96 -1.62 -2.89
CA GLU A 77 -9.74 -2.99 -3.36
C GLU A 77 -9.63 -4.02 -2.24
N GLU A 78 -9.04 -3.62 -1.12
CA GLU A 78 -8.79 -4.50 0.01
C GLU A 78 -9.94 -4.45 1.03
N PHE A 79 -10.26 -5.60 1.59
CA PHE A 79 -11.31 -5.80 2.60
C PHE A 79 -12.77 -5.42 2.24
N PRO A 80 -13.25 -5.52 0.98
CA PRO A 80 -14.62 -5.11 0.64
C PRO A 80 -15.69 -5.98 1.29
N LYS A 81 -15.37 -7.22 1.68
CA LYS A 81 -16.30 -8.12 2.36
C LYS A 81 -16.40 -7.79 3.84
N GLU A 82 -15.26 -7.56 4.47
CA GLU A 82 -15.11 -7.22 5.88
C GLU A 82 -15.79 -5.89 6.20
N ILE A 83 -15.61 -4.88 5.33
CA ILE A 83 -16.33 -3.60 5.42
C ILE A 83 -17.85 -3.85 5.46
N LYS A 84 -18.39 -4.59 4.49
CA LYS A 84 -19.83 -4.90 4.43
C LYS A 84 -20.31 -5.68 5.65
N VAL A 85 -19.52 -6.63 6.14
CA VAL A 85 -19.85 -7.42 7.34
C VAL A 85 -19.97 -6.52 8.56
N VAL A 86 -19.04 -5.58 8.75
CA VAL A 86 -19.09 -4.65 9.88
C VAL A 86 -20.22 -3.63 9.71
N GLU A 87 -20.41 -3.06 8.52
CA GLU A 87 -21.51 -2.11 8.24
C GLU A 87 -22.89 -2.70 8.56
N ASN A 88 -23.11 -3.98 8.22
CA ASN A 88 -24.37 -4.68 8.47
C ASN A 88 -24.61 -5.05 9.95
N SER A 89 -23.63 -4.82 10.82
CA SER A 89 -23.67 -5.28 12.21
C SER A 89 -23.99 -4.23 13.27
N ASN A 90 -24.24 -2.98 12.87
CA ASN A 90 -24.31 -1.81 13.77
C ASN A 90 -23.03 -1.57 14.60
N THR A 91 -21.92 -2.24 14.29
CA THR A 91 -20.63 -1.99 14.93
C THR A 91 -20.06 -0.67 14.41
N PRO A 92 -19.63 0.26 15.28
CA PRO A 92 -18.95 1.48 14.87
C PRO A 92 -17.73 1.19 13.98
N LEU A 93 -17.80 1.64 12.73
CA LEU A 93 -16.76 1.46 11.72
C LEU A 93 -16.09 2.80 11.39
N ARG A 94 -14.76 2.82 11.44
CA ARG A 94 -13.91 3.91 10.94
C ARG A 94 -13.17 3.44 9.70
N ILE A 95 -13.55 4.00 8.55
CA ILE A 95 -12.87 3.78 7.28
C ILE A 95 -11.80 4.87 7.09
N ILE A 96 -10.56 4.44 6.91
CA ILE A 96 -9.42 5.32 6.63
C ILE A 96 -9.05 5.18 5.17
N LYS A 97 -9.48 6.15 4.35
CA LYS A 97 -9.15 6.16 2.93
C LYS A 97 -7.65 6.38 2.73
N ILE A 98 -7.03 5.48 1.98
CA ILE A 98 -5.62 5.54 1.61
C ILE A 98 -5.44 5.37 0.11
N ALA A 99 -4.41 6.00 -0.44
CA ALA A 99 -4.06 5.89 -1.84
C ALA A 99 -2.91 4.88 -1.97
N ILE A 100 -3.20 3.71 -2.56
CA ILE A 100 -2.21 2.66 -2.81
C ILE A 100 -1.90 2.61 -4.31
N THR A 101 -0.63 2.78 -4.64
CA THR A 101 -0.10 2.60 -6.00
C THR A 101 0.14 1.11 -6.25
N ARG A 102 -0.33 0.59 -7.40
CA ARG A 102 -0.11 -0.82 -7.82
C ARG A 102 0.41 -0.90 -9.24
N VAL A 103 1.28 -1.88 -9.50
CA VAL A 103 1.74 -2.21 -10.86
C VAL A 103 0.77 -3.19 -11.50
N ILE A 104 0.42 -2.95 -12.76
CA ILE A 104 -0.49 -3.80 -13.55
C ILE A 104 0.19 -4.26 -14.83
N ASN A 105 -0.23 -5.44 -15.33
CA ASN A 105 0.16 -5.87 -16.66
C ASN A 105 -0.80 -5.30 -17.70
N ILE A 106 -0.34 -4.38 -18.54
CA ILE A 106 -1.18 -3.71 -19.54
C ILE A 106 -1.75 -4.71 -20.58
N LYS A 107 -1.10 -5.85 -20.79
CA LYS A 107 -1.62 -6.89 -21.71
C LYS A 107 -2.97 -7.43 -21.24
N ASN A 108 -3.18 -7.48 -19.92
CA ASN A 108 -4.38 -7.99 -19.28
C ASN A 108 -5.45 -6.92 -19.07
N GLU A 109 -5.11 -5.65 -19.31
CA GLU A 109 -5.96 -4.50 -19.01
C GLU A 109 -6.22 -3.69 -20.31
N PRO A 110 -7.15 -4.16 -21.17
CA PRO A 110 -7.39 -3.56 -22.48
C PRO A 110 -7.79 -2.08 -22.41
N GLN A 111 -8.39 -1.64 -21.31
CA GLN A 111 -8.74 -0.24 -21.05
C GLN A 111 -7.53 0.69 -20.98
N TYR A 112 -6.31 0.17 -20.78
CA TYR A 112 -5.09 0.97 -20.71
C TYR A 112 -4.19 0.84 -21.94
N LYS A 113 -4.47 -0.07 -22.89
CA LYS A 113 -3.57 -0.39 -24.02
C LYS A 113 -3.17 0.80 -24.89
N ASN A 114 -4.03 1.83 -24.99
CA ASN A 114 -3.77 3.03 -25.80
C ASN A 114 -3.62 4.30 -24.97
N ASN A 115 -3.64 4.20 -23.64
CA ASN A 115 -3.51 5.33 -22.75
C ASN A 115 -2.05 5.48 -22.33
N LYS A 116 -1.49 6.69 -22.46
CA LYS A 116 -0.17 7.01 -21.91
C LYS A 116 -0.26 7.39 -20.43
N GLU A 117 -1.27 8.17 -20.07
CA GLU A 117 -1.52 8.62 -18.71
C GLU A 117 -3.02 8.93 -18.51
N SER A 118 -3.48 8.88 -17.27
CA SER A 118 -4.76 9.43 -16.82
C SER A 118 -4.67 9.84 -15.35
N THR A 119 -5.80 10.27 -14.77
CA THR A 119 -5.89 10.56 -13.33
C THR A 119 -5.61 9.32 -12.46
N LEU A 120 -5.91 8.13 -12.95
CA LEU A 120 -5.78 6.87 -12.22
C LEU A 120 -4.70 5.93 -12.80
N TYR A 121 -4.01 6.32 -13.88
CA TYR A 121 -3.08 5.44 -14.59
C TYR A 121 -1.85 6.19 -15.10
N GLU A 122 -0.71 5.50 -15.12
CA GLU A 122 0.55 5.97 -15.69
C GLU A 122 1.25 4.82 -16.45
N TYR A 123 1.60 5.03 -17.71
CA TYR A 123 2.45 4.09 -18.45
C TYR A 123 3.92 4.23 -18.04
N ILE A 124 4.47 3.17 -17.46
CA ILE A 124 5.87 3.12 -17.00
C ILE A 124 6.73 2.17 -17.83
N GLY A 125 6.29 1.76 -19.02
CA GLY A 125 7.09 0.86 -19.86
C GLY A 125 8.36 1.53 -20.42
N ARG A 126 9.26 0.72 -21.00
CA ARG A 126 10.52 1.20 -21.59
C ARG A 126 10.27 2.34 -22.59
N GLY A 127 11.12 3.36 -22.54
CA GLY A 127 11.01 4.57 -23.36
C GLY A 127 10.02 5.62 -22.81
N SER A 128 9.29 5.32 -21.74
CA SER A 128 8.52 6.33 -21.00
C SER A 128 9.39 7.04 -19.96
N ARG A 129 8.85 8.11 -19.38
CA ARG A 129 9.50 8.91 -18.32
C ARG A 129 9.98 8.06 -17.15
N TRP A 130 9.21 7.04 -16.77
CA TRP A 130 9.48 6.20 -15.61
C TRP A 130 10.04 4.83 -15.99
N GLY A 131 10.28 4.59 -17.28
CA GLY A 131 10.73 3.31 -17.78
C GLY A 131 12.13 2.93 -17.33
N ASN A 132 12.37 1.64 -17.11
CA ASN A 132 13.70 1.14 -16.81
C ASN A 132 14.64 1.28 -18.03
N PRO A 133 15.77 2.02 -17.95
CA PRO A 133 16.75 2.10 -19.03
C PRO A 133 17.53 0.79 -19.19
N TYR A 134 17.68 0.00 -18.13
CA TYR A 134 18.40 -1.27 -18.14
C TYR A 134 17.55 -2.38 -18.77
N SER A 135 18.18 -3.23 -19.59
CA SER A 135 17.54 -4.32 -20.34
C SER A 135 18.22 -5.66 -20.06
N MET A 136 17.42 -6.73 -19.96
CA MET A 136 17.94 -8.10 -19.82
C MET A 136 18.67 -8.60 -21.08
N TYR A 137 18.49 -7.92 -22.22
CA TYR A 137 18.92 -8.41 -23.52
C TYR A 137 20.21 -7.79 -24.04
N GLU A 138 20.64 -6.65 -23.48
CA GLU A 138 21.75 -5.87 -24.05
C GLU A 138 23.09 -6.15 -23.38
N ASN A 139 23.10 -6.43 -22.07
CA ASN A 139 24.35 -6.52 -21.28
C ASN A 139 24.52 -7.85 -20.53
N GLY A 140 23.70 -8.87 -20.82
CA GLY A 140 23.72 -10.14 -20.08
C GLY A 140 23.20 -10.05 -18.64
N ASP A 141 22.67 -8.90 -18.23
CA ASP A 141 21.99 -8.72 -16.95
C ASP A 141 20.73 -9.61 -16.90
N ASP A 142 20.46 -10.21 -15.75
CA ASP A 142 19.15 -10.79 -15.50
C ASP A 142 18.13 -9.71 -15.08
N ARG A 143 16.88 -10.12 -14.89
CA ARG A 143 15.80 -9.23 -14.46
C ARG A 143 16.11 -8.51 -13.16
N ASP A 144 16.69 -9.23 -12.21
CA ASP A 144 16.90 -8.72 -10.86
C ASP A 144 18.02 -7.69 -10.86
N GLU A 145 19.07 -7.91 -11.65
CA GLU A 145 20.15 -6.96 -11.86
C GLU A 145 19.67 -5.68 -12.56
N ALA A 146 18.84 -5.81 -13.62
CA ALA A 146 18.24 -4.66 -14.28
C ALA A 146 17.33 -3.84 -13.35
N ILE A 147 16.60 -4.48 -12.44
CA ILE A 147 15.77 -3.79 -11.43
C ILE A 147 16.64 -3.19 -10.32
N ARG A 148 17.72 -3.87 -9.91
CA ARG A 148 18.66 -3.37 -8.90
C ARG A 148 19.33 -2.09 -9.37
N LYS A 149 19.82 -2.05 -10.61
CA LYS A 149 20.39 -0.84 -11.25
C LYS A 149 19.36 0.28 -11.34
N TYR A 150 18.12 -0.04 -11.76
CA TYR A 150 17.03 0.94 -11.77
C TYR A 150 16.74 1.54 -10.39
N LYS A 151 16.66 0.69 -9.36
CA LYS A 151 16.45 1.15 -7.98
C LYS A 151 17.58 2.08 -7.53
N TYR A 152 18.83 1.70 -7.81
CA TYR A 152 19.99 2.52 -7.47
C TYR A 152 19.89 3.91 -8.11
N ASP A 153 19.61 3.99 -9.42
CA ASP A 153 19.49 5.28 -10.10
C ASP A 153 18.28 6.09 -9.63
N PHE A 154 17.16 5.41 -9.31
CA PHE A 154 15.98 6.06 -8.77
C PHE A 154 16.27 6.70 -7.41
N ASP A 155 16.88 5.96 -6.48
CA ASP A 155 17.18 6.41 -5.13
C ASP A 155 18.16 7.60 -5.13
N HIS A 156 19.13 7.61 -6.05
CA HIS A 156 20.14 8.66 -6.16
C HIS A 156 19.74 9.79 -7.12
N GLY A 157 18.56 9.71 -7.75
CA GLY A 157 18.07 10.73 -8.68
C GLY A 157 18.86 10.81 -9.99
N PHE A 158 19.50 9.72 -10.41
CA PHE A 158 20.25 9.61 -11.65
C PHE A 158 19.40 9.29 -12.87
N LEU A 159 18.15 8.87 -12.66
CA LEU A 159 17.23 8.70 -13.77
C LEU A 159 16.96 10.06 -14.44
N ALA A 160 17.19 10.13 -15.75
CA ALA A 160 16.99 11.35 -16.54
C ALA A 160 15.49 11.76 -16.55
N ASN A 161 15.19 13.04 -16.30
CA ASN A 161 13.82 13.63 -16.27
C ASN A 161 13.00 13.40 -14.98
N HIS A 162 13.64 13.05 -13.87
CA HIS A 162 12.99 12.85 -12.57
C HIS A 162 13.08 14.11 -11.70
N GLY A 163 12.17 15.06 -11.91
CA GLY A 163 11.90 16.03 -10.85
C GLY A 163 11.37 15.25 -9.63
N LYS A 164 12.03 15.34 -8.47
CA LYS A 164 11.63 14.61 -7.24
C LYS A 164 10.19 14.89 -6.81
N SER A 165 9.57 15.99 -7.24
CA SER A 165 8.16 16.29 -6.98
C SER A 165 7.19 15.51 -7.89
N GLU A 166 7.64 15.08 -9.06
CA GLU A 166 6.79 14.51 -10.10
C GLU A 166 6.42 13.06 -9.80
N ILE A 167 7.26 12.33 -9.06
CA ILE A 167 6.96 10.96 -8.61
C ILE A 167 5.69 10.93 -7.77
N TYR A 168 5.48 11.90 -6.89
CA TYR A 168 4.32 11.94 -6.00
C TYR A 168 2.99 12.12 -6.75
N LYS A 169 3.01 12.58 -8.02
CA LYS A 169 1.82 12.59 -8.88
C LYS A 169 1.33 11.18 -9.22
N LEU A 170 2.17 10.16 -9.05
CA LEU A 170 1.83 8.76 -9.26
C LEU A 170 1.19 8.09 -8.04
N ALA A 171 1.13 8.77 -6.89
CA ALA A 171 0.54 8.20 -5.67
C ALA A 171 -0.92 7.82 -5.91
N GLY A 172 -1.29 6.57 -5.60
CA GLY A 172 -2.62 6.02 -5.82
C GLY A 172 -2.94 5.60 -7.27
N LYS A 173 -2.03 5.81 -8.23
CA LYS A 173 -2.26 5.41 -9.63
C LYS A 173 -1.98 3.92 -9.87
N ARG A 174 -2.51 3.40 -10.97
CA ARG A 174 -2.07 2.18 -11.63
C ARG A 174 -0.82 2.45 -12.46
N LEU A 175 0.25 1.70 -12.22
CA LEU A 175 1.48 1.77 -13.01
C LEU A 175 1.48 0.66 -14.05
N GLY A 176 1.29 1.04 -15.32
CA GLY A 176 1.26 0.09 -16.43
C GLY A 176 2.65 -0.35 -16.84
N CYS A 177 2.90 -1.66 -16.78
CA CYS A 177 4.08 -2.28 -17.38
C CYS A 177 3.72 -3.59 -18.11
N PHE A 178 4.68 -4.20 -18.79
CA PHE A 178 4.54 -5.49 -19.45
C PHE A 178 5.11 -6.67 -18.64
N CYS A 179 5.90 -6.38 -17.59
CA CYS A 179 6.64 -7.41 -16.83
C CYS A 179 5.81 -8.08 -15.72
N ASN A 180 4.90 -7.33 -15.09
CA ASN A 180 4.03 -7.84 -14.02
C ASN A 180 3.26 -9.10 -14.51
N PRO A 181 3.07 -10.19 -13.75
CA PRO A 181 3.29 -10.38 -12.31
C PRO A 181 4.73 -10.76 -11.92
N GLN A 182 5.65 -10.89 -12.88
CA GLN A 182 7.05 -11.06 -12.55
C GLN A 182 7.62 -9.74 -12.01
N ARG A 183 8.70 -9.80 -11.22
CA ARG A 183 9.35 -8.62 -10.65
C ARG A 183 9.49 -7.51 -11.69
N CYS A 184 9.08 -6.31 -11.32
CA CYS A 184 9.00 -5.16 -12.20
C CYS A 184 9.73 -3.98 -11.58
N HIS A 185 10.33 -3.13 -12.42
CA HIS A 185 10.87 -1.86 -11.95
C HIS A 185 9.77 -0.96 -11.36
N GLY A 186 8.52 -1.13 -11.81
CA GLY A 186 7.35 -0.46 -11.23
C GLY A 186 7.15 -0.76 -9.75
N ASP A 187 7.62 -1.91 -9.25
CA ASP A 187 7.53 -2.27 -7.84
C ASP A 187 8.38 -1.31 -6.98
N VAL A 188 9.51 -0.82 -7.53
CA VAL A 188 10.34 0.20 -6.88
C VAL A 188 9.54 1.49 -6.69
N LEU A 189 8.86 1.95 -7.74
CA LEU A 189 8.05 3.17 -7.69
C LEU A 189 6.86 3.02 -6.75
N ALA A 190 6.13 1.90 -6.86
CA ALA A 190 4.98 1.61 -6.02
C ALA A 190 5.37 1.54 -4.54
N ASN A 191 6.46 0.84 -4.21
CA ASN A 191 6.95 0.76 -2.83
C ASN A 191 7.38 2.13 -2.29
N TYR A 192 8.09 2.92 -3.08
CA TYR A 192 8.47 4.28 -2.68
C TYR A 192 7.23 5.15 -2.37
N LEU A 193 6.23 5.12 -3.25
CA LEU A 193 4.99 5.90 -3.09
C LEU A 193 4.14 5.41 -1.92
N ASN A 194 4.06 4.10 -1.71
CA ASN A 194 3.27 3.53 -0.63
C ASN A 194 3.96 3.67 0.75
N SER A 195 5.26 3.98 0.76
CA SER A 195 6.02 4.32 1.98
C SER A 195 5.94 5.81 2.33
N TRP A 196 5.38 6.64 1.44
CA TRP A 196 5.32 8.08 1.62
C TRP A 196 4.19 8.50 2.58
N ASP A 197 4.58 9.22 3.63
CA ASP A 197 3.65 9.97 4.48
C ASP A 197 3.31 11.31 3.82
N ASP A 198 2.11 11.41 3.28
CA ASP A 198 1.59 12.62 2.64
C ASP A 198 1.05 13.65 3.66
N GLY A 199 1.16 13.35 4.96
CA GLY A 199 0.66 14.19 6.05
C GLY A 199 -0.87 14.23 6.16
N LYS A 200 -1.59 13.51 5.30
CA LYS A 200 -3.06 13.49 5.29
C LYS A 200 -3.62 12.54 6.33
#